data_AF-A0A349MTP9-F1
#
_entry.id   AF-A0A349MTP9-F1
#
_cell.length_a   1.000
_cell.length_b   1.000
_cell.length_c   1.000
_cell.angle_alpha   90.00
_cell.angle_beta   90.00
_cell.angle_gamma   90.00
#
_symmetry.space_group_name_H-M   'P 1'
#
loop_
_entity.id
_entity.type
_entity.pdbx_description
1 polymer ?
#
loop_
_entity_poly.entity_id
_entity_poly.type
_entity_poly.pdbx_seq_one_letter_code
_entity_poly.pdbx_strand_id
1 'polypeptide(L)'
;MFIIARTSVSTIKANYQHLTGADKKIATFILGNPAAASEMTIQDLAENVKVSTATVSRFVKRIGWRSFREFSLGFGGIASQTDSFFSEIEENDAPAVVVDKVFQGADNALD
;
A
#
# COMPACT_ATOMS: atom_id res chain seq x y z
N MET A 1 -1.91 13.96 5.24
CA MET A 1 -2.76 12.96 4.55
C MET A 1 -2.19 12.60 3.18
N PHE A 2 -2.04 13.55 2.25
CA PHE A 2 -1.41 13.33 0.93
C PHE A 2 0.03 12.76 0.97
N ILE A 3 0.85 13.14 1.95
CA ILE A 3 2.22 12.63 2.11
C ILE A 3 2.24 11.12 2.38
N ILE A 4 1.45 10.64 3.34
CA ILE A 4 1.33 9.21 3.71
C ILE A 4 0.86 8.39 2.50
N ALA A 5 -0.04 8.97 1.73
CA ALA A 5 -0.62 8.39 0.53
C ALA A 5 0.42 8.18 -0.58
N ARG A 6 1.28 9.18 -0.83
CA ARG A 6 2.42 9.05 -1.76
C ARG A 6 3.47 8.07 -1.26
N THR A 7 3.85 8.17 0.02
CA THR A 7 4.85 7.28 0.62
C THR A 7 4.39 5.82 0.57
N SER A 8 3.10 5.53 0.78
CA SER A 8 2.58 4.16 0.74
C SER A 8 2.67 3.52 -0.64
N VAL A 9 2.48 4.28 -1.74
CA VAL A 9 2.73 3.78 -3.11
C VAL A 9 4.20 3.40 -3.30
N SER A 10 5.13 4.29 -2.90
CA SER A 10 6.56 4.01 -2.95
C SER A 10 6.96 2.80 -2.09
N THR A 11 6.40 2.69 -0.88
CA THR A 11 6.61 1.55 0.03
C THR A 11 6.13 0.24 -0.61
N ILE A 12 4.97 0.24 -1.27
CA ILE A 12 4.46 -0.95 -1.97
C ILE A 12 5.44 -1.34 -3.09
N LYS A 13 5.86 -0.40 -3.95
CA LYS A 13 6.78 -0.67 -5.06
C LYS A 13 8.14 -1.19 -4.57
N ALA A 14 8.75 -0.51 -3.60
CA ALA A 14 10.07 -0.87 -3.05
C ALA A 14 10.08 -2.26 -2.39
N ASN A 15 8.97 -2.67 -1.78
CA ASN A 15 8.86 -3.96 -1.10
C ASN A 15 8.16 -5.04 -1.93
N TYR A 16 7.73 -4.73 -3.15
CA TYR A 16 6.84 -5.60 -3.93
C TYR A 16 7.36 -7.03 -4.09
N GLN A 17 8.67 -7.18 -4.34
CA GLN A 17 9.30 -8.50 -4.51
C GLN A 17 9.22 -9.37 -3.25
N HIS A 18 9.29 -8.75 -2.07
CA HIS A 18 9.27 -9.40 -0.75
C HIS A 18 7.85 -9.60 -0.19
N LEU A 19 6.82 -9.09 -0.88
CA LEU A 19 5.43 -9.29 -0.46
C LEU A 19 5.02 -10.77 -0.60
N THR A 20 4.20 -11.23 0.35
CA THR A 20 3.56 -12.55 0.25
C THR A 20 2.59 -12.60 -0.94
N GLY A 21 2.17 -13.80 -1.36
CA GLY A 21 1.18 -13.93 -2.44
C GLY A 21 -0.14 -13.20 -2.17
N ALA A 22 -0.58 -13.15 -0.91
CA ALA A 22 -1.77 -12.40 -0.54
C ALA A 22 -1.53 -10.88 -0.56
N ASP A 23 -0.38 -10.43 -0.06
CA ASP A 23 -0.01 -9.02 -0.07
C ASP A 23 0.20 -8.49 -1.50
N LYS A 24 0.78 -9.28 -2.40
CA LYS A 24 0.94 -8.95 -3.82
C LYS A 24 -0.41 -8.72 -4.50
N LYS A 25 -1.42 -9.55 -4.20
CA LYS A 25 -2.79 -9.36 -4.73
C LYS A 25 -3.39 -8.04 -4.28
N ILE A 26 -3.28 -7.72 -2.99
CA ILE A 26 -3.77 -6.46 -2.43
C ILE A 26 -3.04 -5.26 -3.05
N ALA A 27 -1.71 -5.33 -3.11
CA ALA A 27 -0.85 -4.30 -3.71
C ALA A 27 -1.20 -4.05 -5.18
N THR A 28 -1.31 -5.11 -5.97
CA THR A 28 -1.66 -5.03 -7.40
C THR A 28 -3.01 -4.35 -7.60
N PHE A 29 -4.01 -4.74 -6.80
CA PHE A 29 -5.34 -4.15 -6.89
C PHE A 29 -5.34 -2.66 -6.55
N ILE A 30 -4.70 -2.28 -5.44
CA ILE A 30 -4.62 -0.88 -4.98
C ILE A 30 -3.86 -0.01 -5.99
N LEU A 31 -2.76 -0.51 -6.55
CA LEU A 31 -1.97 0.24 -7.54
C LEU A 31 -2.68 0.35 -8.90
N GLY A 32 -3.41 -0.69 -9.33
CA GLY A 32 -4.16 -0.67 -10.58
C GLY A 32 -5.50 0.05 -10.50
N ASN A 33 -6.11 0.13 -9.31
CA ASN A 33 -7.45 0.69 -9.10
C ASN A 33 -7.52 1.55 -7.80
N PRO A 34 -6.70 2.61 -7.68
CA PRO A 34 -6.58 3.40 -6.46
C PRO A 34 -7.90 4.08 -6.06
N ALA A 35 -8.66 4.59 -7.03
CA ALA A 35 -9.99 5.18 -6.83
C ALA A 35 -10.96 4.15 -6.24
N ALA A 36 -11.12 3.02 -6.93
CA ALA A 36 -12.02 1.97 -6.50
C ALA A 36 -11.64 1.39 -5.13
N ALA A 37 -10.35 1.17 -4.87
CA ALA A 37 -9.86 0.67 -3.58
C ALA A 37 -10.18 1.62 -2.41
N SER A 38 -10.26 2.94 -2.68
CA SER A 38 -10.58 3.94 -1.67
C SER A 38 -12.08 4.06 -1.36
N GLU A 39 -12.94 3.68 -2.30
CA GLU A 39 -14.40 3.71 -2.16
C GLU A 39 -14.97 2.41 -1.57
N MET A 40 -14.19 1.33 -1.61
CA MET A 40 -14.57 0.02 -1.07
C MET A 40 -14.56 -0.03 0.46
N THR A 41 -15.41 -0.88 1.02
CA THR A 41 -15.22 -1.34 2.41
C THR A 41 -14.07 -2.34 2.50
N ILE A 42 -13.57 -2.60 3.71
CA ILE A 42 -12.53 -3.62 3.91
C ILE A 42 -13.00 -5.02 3.47
N GLN A 43 -14.32 -5.27 3.58
CA GLN A 43 -14.92 -6.53 3.19
C GLN A 43 -14.95 -6.64 1.66
N ASP A 44 -15.39 -5.60 0.96
CA ASP A 44 -15.43 -5.59 -0.51
C ASP A 44 -14.03 -5.78 -1.10
N LEU A 45 -13.03 -5.08 -0.55
CA LEU A 45 -11.66 -5.23 -1.00
C LEU A 45 -11.15 -6.65 -0.76
N ALA A 46 -11.41 -7.21 0.42
CA ALA A 46 -10.99 -8.57 0.77
C ALA A 46 -11.61 -9.63 -0.15
N GLU A 47 -12.90 -9.49 -0.47
CA GLU A 47 -13.62 -10.36 -1.39
C GLU A 47 -13.08 -10.23 -2.82
N ASN A 48 -12.84 -9.01 -3.30
CA ASN A 48 -12.33 -8.75 -4.64
C ASN A 48 -10.95 -9.38 -4.87
N VAL A 49 -10.03 -9.23 -3.91
CA VAL A 49 -8.68 -9.81 -3.99
C VAL A 49 -8.58 -11.25 -3.45
N LYS A 50 -9.71 -11.84 -3.01
CA LYS A 50 -9.82 -13.21 -2.48
C LYS A 50 -8.87 -13.47 -1.31
N VAL A 51 -8.94 -12.63 -0.29
CA VAL A 51 -8.19 -12.75 0.98
C VAL A 51 -9.12 -12.46 2.17
N SER A 52 -8.63 -12.65 3.40
CA SER A 52 -9.40 -12.28 4.59
C SER A 52 -9.34 -10.77 4.87
N THR A 53 -10.37 -10.22 5.52
CA THR A 53 -10.36 -8.83 6.02
C THR A 53 -9.20 -8.56 6.99
N ALA A 54 -8.81 -9.56 7.78
CA ALA A 54 -7.64 -9.48 8.65
C ALA A 54 -6.33 -9.36 7.85
N THR A 55 -6.22 -9.99 6.69
CA THR A 55 -5.08 -9.84 5.78
C THR A 55 -5.00 -8.42 5.24
N VAL A 56 -6.13 -7.86 4.76
CA VAL A 56 -6.21 -6.46 4.29
C VAL A 56 -5.82 -5.48 5.40
N SER A 57 -6.36 -5.66 6.62
CA SER A 57 -6.06 -4.82 7.78
C SER A 57 -4.57 -4.81 8.13
N ARG A 58 -3.92 -5.98 8.10
CA ARG A 58 -2.46 -6.09 8.32
C ARG A 58 -1.67 -5.43 7.20
N PHE A 59 -2.10 -5.60 5.95
CA PHE A 59 -1.44 -4.99 4.80
C PHE A 59 -1.42 -3.46 4.88
N VAL A 60 -2.57 -2.82 5.09
CA VAL A 60 -2.64 -1.35 5.17
C VAL A 60 -1.82 -0.80 6.33
N LYS A 61 -1.76 -1.52 7.46
CA LYS A 61 -0.88 -1.19 8.58
C LYS A 61 0.59 -1.28 8.23
N ARG A 62 0.98 -2.34 7.52
CA ARG A 62 2.36 -2.56 7.09
C ARG A 62 2.88 -1.47 6.17
N ILE A 63 2.02 -0.90 5.32
CA ILE A 63 2.40 0.18 4.39
C ILE A 63 2.23 1.59 4.99
N GLY A 64 1.96 1.69 6.30
CA GLY A 64 2.03 2.96 7.05
C GLY A 64 0.69 3.57 7.48
N TRP A 65 -0.43 2.87 7.34
CA TRP A 65 -1.74 3.38 7.77
C TRP A 65 -2.16 2.84 9.14
N ARG A 66 -2.78 3.64 10.01
CA ARG A 66 -3.22 3.12 11.31
C ARG A 66 -4.40 2.16 11.19
N SER A 67 -5.23 2.35 10.18
CA SER A 67 -6.43 1.54 9.92
C SER A 67 -6.83 1.57 8.45
N PHE A 68 -7.69 0.63 8.04
CA PHE A 68 -8.28 0.64 6.70
C PHE A 68 -9.11 1.91 6.44
N ARG A 69 -9.80 2.45 7.46
CA ARG A 69 -10.57 3.69 7.32
C ARG A 69 -9.69 4.90 7.01
N GLU A 70 -8.49 4.96 7.57
CA GLU A 70 -7.54 6.03 7.23
C GLU A 70 -6.97 5.84 5.84
N PHE A 71 -6.70 4.59 5.46
CA PHE A 71 -6.33 4.26 4.10
C PHE A 71 -7.41 4.72 3.11
N SER A 72 -8.68 4.35 3.31
CA SER A 72 -9.76 4.67 2.38
C SER A 72 -9.93 6.20 2.20
N LEU A 73 -9.91 6.95 3.30
CA LEU A 73 -9.96 8.41 3.25
C LEU A 73 -8.73 9.00 2.55
N GLY A 74 -7.54 8.51 2.88
CA GLY A 74 -6.27 9.05 2.42
C GLY A 74 -5.96 8.75 0.96
N PHE A 75 -6.31 7.55 0.50
CA PHE A 75 -6.06 7.08 -0.85
C PHE A 75 -7.06 7.66 -1.87
N GLY A 76 -8.29 7.95 -1.45
CA GLY A 76 -9.31 8.58 -2.32
C GLY A 76 -8.96 10.00 -2.73
N GLY A 77 -8.22 10.74 -1.89
CA GLY A 77 -7.72 12.06 -2.25
C GLY A 77 -6.64 12.04 -3.35
N ILE A 78 -5.85 10.96 -3.45
CA ILE A 78 -4.81 10.85 -4.50
C ILE A 78 -5.45 10.46 -5.84
N ALA A 79 -6.45 9.57 -5.82
CA ALA A 79 -7.12 9.04 -7.01
C ALA A 79 -7.63 10.14 -7.97
N SER A 80 -8.12 11.25 -7.43
CA SER A 80 -8.59 12.40 -8.23
C SER A 80 -7.48 13.28 -8.82
N GLN A 81 -6.20 13.05 -8.49
CA GLN A 81 -5.05 13.80 -9.01
C GLN A 81 -4.10 12.94 -9.87
N THR A 82 -4.37 11.64 -10.02
CA THR A 82 -3.32 10.65 -10.36
C THR A 82 -3.31 10.07 -11.78
N ASP A 83 -4.21 10.43 -12.70
CA ASP A 83 -4.04 10.03 -14.11
C ASP A 83 -2.66 10.50 -14.67
N SER A 84 -2.11 11.57 -14.11
CA SER A 84 -0.77 12.08 -14.43
C SER A 84 0.36 11.55 -13.52
N PHE A 85 0.06 10.99 -12.34
CA PHE A 85 1.09 10.62 -11.35
C PHE A 85 1.42 9.13 -11.36
N PHE A 86 0.49 8.24 -11.72
CA PHE A 86 0.83 6.83 -11.93
C PHE A 86 1.56 6.62 -13.27
N SER A 87 1.30 7.47 -14.27
CA SER A 87 1.99 7.48 -15.56
C SER A 87 3.44 8.00 -15.46
N GLU A 88 3.70 9.03 -14.65
CA GLU A 88 5.07 9.58 -14.47
C GLU A 88 6.02 8.64 -13.70
N ILE A 89 5.49 7.71 -12.90
CA ILE A 89 6.28 6.71 -12.15
C ILE A 89 6.34 5.36 -12.91
N GLU A 90 5.95 5.32 -14.18
CA GLU A 90 6.08 4.13 -15.04
C GLU A 90 7.17 4.24 -16.12
N GLU A 91 7.80 5.40 -16.32
CA GLU A 91 8.68 5.57 -17.49
C GLU A 91 10.17 5.30 -17.29
N ASN A 92 10.72 5.11 -16.07
CA ASN A 92 12.17 4.87 -15.92
C ASN A 92 12.66 3.97 -14.76
N ASP A 93 11.80 3.39 -13.93
CA ASP A 93 12.30 2.59 -12.80
C ASP A 93 12.56 1.13 -13.19
N ALA A 94 13.77 0.88 -13.72
CA ALA A 94 14.41 -0.42 -13.58
C ALA A 94 14.42 -0.81 -12.08
N PRO A 95 14.12 -2.07 -11.70
CA PRO A 95 14.04 -2.48 -10.30
C PRO A 95 15.45 -2.59 -9.71
N ALA A 96 16.05 -1.45 -9.37
CA ALA A 96 17.36 -1.33 -8.76
C ALA A 96 17.21 -0.93 -7.30
N VAL A 97 17.36 -1.92 -6.43
CA VAL A 97 18.02 -1.87 -5.12
C VAL A 97 17.84 -0.58 -4.32
N VAL A 98 16.92 -0.59 -3.34
CA VAL A 98 17.03 0.29 -2.16
C VAL A 98 16.90 -0.54 -0.88
N VAL A 99 18.04 -1.17 -0.55
CA VAL A 99 18.71 -1.20 0.76
C VAL A 99 17.81 -1.08 2.01
N ASP A 100 17.57 -2.23 2.62
CA ASP A 100 17.86 -2.52 4.03
C ASP A 100 18.24 -1.33 4.92
N LYS A 101 17.27 -0.67 5.58
CA LYS A 101 17.44 0.14 6.82
C LYS A 101 16.15 0.82 7.31
N VAL A 102 15.03 0.09 7.43
CA VAL A 102 13.83 0.62 8.11
C VAL A 102 13.21 -0.38 9.11
N PHE A 103 14.01 -1.34 9.59
CA PHE A 103 13.62 -2.28 10.66
C PHE A 103 14.52 -2.12 11.89
N GLN A 104 14.62 -0.91 12.43
CA GLN A 104 15.13 -0.71 13.79
C GLN A 104 14.12 0.14 14.57
N GLY A 105 13.18 -0.52 15.24
CA GLY A 105 12.17 0.16 16.04
C GLY A 105 11.16 -0.75 16.72
N ALA A 106 11.49 -2.01 16.98
CA ALA A 106 10.67 -2.91 17.79
C ALA A 106 11.47 -4.16 18.21
N ASP A 107 12.55 -3.99 19.00
CA ASP A 107 13.05 -5.00 19.95
C ASP A 107 14.29 -4.49 20.71
N ASN A 108 14.04 -3.71 21.76
CA ASN A 108 14.87 -3.73 22.98
C ASN A 108 14.05 -3.07 24.10
N ALA A 109 13.03 -3.80 24.52
CA ALA A 109 12.57 -3.76 25.89
C ALA A 109 13.03 -5.09 26.52
N LEU A 110 13.65 -5.00 27.71
CA LEU A 110 14.35 -6.05 28.48
C LEU A 110 15.79 -6.27 27.95
N ASP A 111 16.88 -5.78 28.55
CA ASP A 111 17.26 -5.45 29.94
C ASP A 111 17.80 -4.01 30.12
#